data_AF-A0AAW2KWS8-F1
#
_entry.id   AF-A0AAW2KWS8-F1
#
_cell.length_a   1.000
_cell.length_b   1.000
_cell.length_c   1.000
_cell.angle_alpha   90.00
_cell.angle_beta   90.00
_cell.angle_gamma   90.00
#
_symmetry.space_group_name_H-M   'P 1'
#
loop_
_entity.id
_entity.type
_entity.pdbx_description
1 polymer ?
#
loop_
_entity_poly.entity_id
_entity_poly.type
_entity_poly.pdbx_seq_one_letter_code
_entity_poly.pdbx_strand_id
1 'polypeptide(L)'
;MEWPTYLDEYEKLIIRMSTPRVMIDNAGCSNATRVMIDSARKHGILLEAVQVLMDLNLSIKKAYISSDGRWFMDVFHVTDLNGNKIDG
;
A
#
# COMPACT_ATOMS: atom_id res chain seq x y z
N MET A 1 -3.04 14.51 -35.39
CA MET A 1 -3.15 15.67 -34.50
C MET A 1 -2.48 15.26 -33.20
N GLU A 2 -1.20 15.57 -33.07
CA GLU A 2 -0.38 15.20 -31.92
C GLU A 2 -0.82 16.08 -30.74
N TRP A 3 -1.24 15.47 -29.64
CA TRP A 3 -1.55 16.22 -28.42
C TRP A 3 -0.24 16.76 -27.81
N PRO A 4 -0.23 17.96 -27.22
CA PRO A 4 0.99 18.53 -26.65
C PRO A 4 1.54 17.65 -25.52
N THR A 5 2.85 17.38 -25.56
CA THR A 5 3.60 16.57 -24.56
C THR A 5 3.39 17.00 -23.10
N TYR A 6 3.03 18.26 -22.87
CA TYR A 6 2.70 18.79 -21.55
C TYR A 6 1.48 18.10 -20.87
N LEU A 7 0.46 17.71 -21.65
CA LEU A 7 -0.70 16.99 -21.09
C LEU A 7 -0.30 15.61 -20.58
N ASP A 8 0.61 14.93 -21.28
CA ASP A 8 1.15 13.63 -20.89
C ASP A 8 2.01 13.73 -19.61
N GLU A 9 2.84 14.76 -19.46
CA GLU A 9 3.59 15.00 -18.22
C GLU A 9 2.69 15.33 -17.03
N TYR A 10 1.63 16.12 -17.25
CA TYR A 10 0.64 16.44 -16.22
C TYR A 10 -0.12 15.19 -15.76
N GLU A 11 -0.59 14.37 -16.70
CA GLU A 11 -1.26 13.10 -16.37
C GLU A 11 -0.37 12.17 -15.56
N LYS A 12 0.89 12.00 -15.96
CA LYS A 12 1.89 11.23 -15.19
C LYS A 12 2.08 11.76 -13.78
N LEU A 13 2.09 13.08 -13.60
CA LEU A 13 2.21 13.70 -12.29
C LEU A 13 0.99 13.41 -11.41
N ILE A 14 -0.23 13.55 -11.96
CA ILE A 14 -1.48 13.27 -11.24
C ILE A 14 -1.56 11.80 -10.85
N ILE A 15 -1.18 10.87 -11.74
CA ILE A 15 -1.12 9.44 -11.44
C ILE A 15 -0.16 9.20 -10.29
N ARG A 16 1.05 9.77 -10.33
CA ARG A 16 2.05 9.60 -9.26
C ARG A 16 1.58 10.17 -7.92
N MET A 17 0.82 11.26 -7.93
CA MET A 17 0.30 11.89 -6.71
C MET A 17 -0.93 11.17 -6.13
N SER A 18 -1.70 10.46 -6.95
CA SER A 18 -2.93 9.78 -6.56
C SER A 18 -2.76 8.28 -6.29
N THR A 19 -1.67 7.69 -6.80
CA THR A 19 -1.36 6.27 -6.62
C THR A 19 -0.77 6.04 -5.22
N PRO A 20 -1.30 5.08 -4.44
CA PRO A 20 -0.73 4.70 -3.15
C PRO A 20 0.71 4.24 -3.29
N ARG A 21 1.58 4.67 -2.38
CA ARG A 21 2.95 4.18 -2.30
C ARG A 21 2.99 3.00 -1.35
N VAL A 22 3.53 1.88 -1.83
CA VAL A 22 3.68 0.66 -1.02
C VAL A 22 5.15 0.40 -0.79
N MET A 23 5.52 0.17 0.47
CA MET A 23 6.86 -0.22 0.89
C MET A 23 6.79 -1.54 1.65
N ILE A 24 7.73 -2.44 1.37
CA ILE A 24 7.80 -3.75 2.02
C ILE A 24 9.09 -3.80 2.85
N ASP A 25 8.94 -4.10 4.13
CA ASP A 25 10.04 -4.28 5.07
C ASP A 25 9.95 -5.66 5.71
N ASN A 26 10.87 -6.54 5.31
CA ASN A 26 11.02 -7.86 5.89
C ASN A 26 12.11 -7.91 6.99
N ALA A 27 12.76 -6.81 7.35
CA ALA A 27 13.82 -6.80 8.37
C ALA A 27 13.33 -6.24 9.71
N GLY A 28 12.45 -5.24 9.70
CA GLY A 28 11.99 -4.53 10.89
C GLY A 28 11.08 -5.32 11.84
N CYS A 29 10.78 -6.58 11.55
CA CYS A 29 10.03 -7.46 12.45
C CYS A 29 10.53 -8.92 12.33
N SER A 30 10.68 -9.60 13.45
CA SER A 30 11.23 -10.96 13.49
C SER A 30 10.26 -12.03 12.99
N ASN A 31 8.95 -11.80 13.10
CA ASN A 31 7.91 -12.82 12.89
C ASN A 31 6.88 -12.47 11.80
N ALA A 32 6.99 -11.32 11.14
CA ALA A 32 6.08 -10.91 10.09
C ALA A 32 6.78 -10.00 9.09
N THR A 33 6.27 -9.94 7.86
CA THR A 33 6.65 -8.96 6.85
C THR A 33 5.79 -7.71 7.03
N ARG A 34 6.38 -6.52 6.98
CA ARG A 34 5.65 -5.25 7.11
C ARG A 34 5.33 -4.69 5.73
N VAL A 35 4.06 -4.48 5.45
CA VAL A 35 3.58 -3.77 4.26
C VAL A 35 3.10 -2.40 4.71
N MET A 36 3.78 -1.36 4.27
CA MET A 36 3.51 0.04 4.60
C MET A 36 2.87 0.70 3.39
N ILE A 37 1.73 1.36 3.59
CA ILE A 37 0.94 1.99 2.53
C ILE A 37 0.73 3.45 2.89
N ASP A 38 1.32 4.33 2.08
CA ASP A 38 1.13 5.77 2.17
C ASP A 38 0.20 6.20 1.04
N SER A 39 -0.94 6.83 1.36
CA SER A 39 -1.91 7.21 0.33
C SER A 39 -2.64 8.50 0.63
N ALA A 40 -3.04 9.22 -0.41
CA ALA A 40 -3.98 10.33 -0.26
C ALA A 40 -5.33 9.79 0.20
N ARG A 41 -6.07 10.59 0.98
CA ARG A 41 -7.41 10.20 1.43
C ARG A 41 -8.32 9.97 0.23
N LYS A 42 -8.63 8.71 -0.01
CA LYS A 42 -9.66 8.27 -0.95
C LYS A 42 -10.62 7.34 -0.22
N HIS A 43 -11.91 7.47 -0.51
CA HIS A 43 -12.91 6.57 0.06
C HIS A 43 -12.62 5.13 -0.37
N GLY A 44 -12.68 4.18 0.57
CA GLY A 44 -12.51 2.75 0.30
C GLY A 44 -11.07 2.22 0.32
N ILE A 45 -10.04 3.06 0.35
CA ILE A 45 -8.65 2.61 0.15
C ILE A 45 -8.16 1.59 1.17
N LEU A 46 -8.56 1.72 2.44
CA LEU A 46 -8.21 0.77 3.49
C LEU A 46 -8.83 -0.61 3.23
N LEU A 47 -10.09 -0.63 2.77
CA LEU A 47 -10.80 -1.86 2.43
C LEU A 47 -10.15 -2.52 1.22
N GLU A 48 -9.83 -1.75 0.17
CA GLU A 48 -9.12 -2.22 -1.02
C GLU A 48 -7.77 -2.86 -0.63
N ALA A 49 -6.99 -2.20 0.23
CA ALA A 49 -5.72 -2.74 0.71
C ALA A 49 -5.90 -4.09 1.44
N VAL A 50 -6.87 -4.18 2.34
CA VAL A 50 -7.15 -5.43 3.07
C VAL A 50 -7.61 -6.54 2.11
N GLN A 51 -8.45 -6.23 1.14
CA GLN A 51 -8.90 -7.18 0.11
C GLN A 51 -7.73 -7.74 -0.70
N VAL A 52 -6.87 -6.87 -1.22
CA VAL A 52 -5.69 -7.29 -1.99
C VAL A 52 -4.77 -8.19 -1.15
N LEU A 53 -4.54 -7.86 0.13
CA LEU A 53 -3.74 -8.72 1.01
C LEU A 53 -4.38 -10.11 1.20
N MET A 54 -5.70 -10.17 1.36
CA MET A 54 -6.43 -11.44 1.49
C MET A 54 -6.40 -12.25 0.18
N ASP A 55 -6.58 -11.59 -0.96
CA ASP A 55 -6.56 -12.23 -2.28
C ASP A 55 -5.17 -12.81 -2.62
N LEU A 56 -4.11 -12.24 -2.05
CA LEU A 56 -2.74 -12.77 -2.10
C LEU A 56 -2.47 -13.88 -1.08
N ASN A 57 -3.50 -14.38 -0.40
CA ASN A 57 -3.40 -15.39 0.66
C ASN A 57 -2.47 -14.96 1.82
N LEU A 58 -2.41 -13.67 2.13
CA LEU A 58 -1.64 -13.15 3.26
C LEU A 58 -2.53 -13.05 4.52
N SER A 59 -1.99 -13.49 5.65
CA SER A 59 -2.64 -13.37 6.95
C SER A 59 -2.17 -12.09 7.66
N ILE A 60 -3.09 -11.15 7.91
CA ILE A 60 -2.80 -9.94 8.69
C ILE A 60 -2.79 -10.30 10.18
N LYS A 61 -1.63 -10.15 10.84
CA LYS A 61 -1.48 -10.41 12.29
C LYS A 61 -1.77 -9.19 13.15
N LYS A 62 -1.41 -8.02 12.67
CA LYS A 62 -1.71 -6.72 13.28
C LYS A 62 -1.62 -5.62 12.25
N ALA A 63 -2.31 -4.52 12.49
CA ALA A 63 -2.24 -3.34 11.65
C ALA A 63 -2.19 -2.06 12.50
N TYR A 64 -1.44 -1.07 12.03
CA TYR A 64 -1.43 0.29 12.58
C TYR A 64 -1.97 1.23 11.51
N ILE A 65 -3.07 1.90 11.81
CA ILE A 65 -3.78 2.78 10.86
C ILE A 65 -3.70 4.20 11.40
N SER A 66 -3.23 5.13 10.58
CA SER A 66 -3.08 6.53 11.00
C SER A 66 -3.43 7.49 9.86
N SER A 67 -3.96 8.67 10.22
CA SER A 67 -4.30 9.71 9.25
C SER A 67 -4.08 11.09 9.84
N ASP A 68 -3.52 12.00 9.04
CA ASP A 68 -3.31 13.41 9.38
C ASP A 68 -4.43 14.34 8.85
N GLY A 69 -5.51 13.77 8.32
CA GLY A 69 -6.57 14.52 7.65
C GLY A 69 -6.49 14.45 6.12
N ARG A 70 -5.30 14.40 5.53
CA ARG A 70 -5.11 14.37 4.06
C ARG A 70 -4.50 13.06 3.56
N TRP A 71 -3.64 12.46 4.37
CA TRP A 71 -2.92 11.23 4.06
C TRP A 71 -3.30 10.12 5.03
N PHE A 72 -3.19 8.88 4.55
CA PHE A 72 -3.21 7.66 5.34
C PHE A 72 -1.80 7.07 5.34
N MET A 73 -1.35 6.63 6.52
CA MET A 73 -0.11 5.88 6.69
C MET A 73 -0.48 4.59 7.43
N ASP A 74 -0.64 3.51 6.67
CA ASP A 74 -1.11 2.22 7.16
C ASP A 74 0.03 1.20 7.15
N VAL A 75 0.19 0.46 8.24
CA VAL A 75 1.23 -0.58 8.36
C VAL A 75 0.59 -1.90 8.72
N PHE A 76 0.64 -2.86 7.79
CA PHE A 76 0.17 -4.22 7.99
C PHE A 76 1.35 -5.13 8.29
N HIS A 77 1.24 -5.92 9.36
CA HIS A 77 2.15 -7.03 9.63
C HIS A 77 1.50 -8.29 9.09
N VAL A 78 2.06 -8.82 8.02
CA VAL A 78 1.52 -9.96 7.29
C VAL A 78 2.45 -11.17 7.38
N THR A 79 1.84 -12.34 7.28
CA THR A 79 2.52 -13.63 7.14
C THR A 79 1.90 -14.40 5.99
N ASP A 80 2.53 -15.49 5.56
CA ASP A 80 1.84 -16.51 4.77
C ASP A 80 0.72 -17.17 5.61
N LEU A 81 -0.02 -18.09 5.00
CA LEU A 81 -1.07 -18.84 5.70
C LEU A 81 -0.53 -19.78 6.79
N ASN A 82 0.76 -20.16 6.72
CA ASN A 82 1.43 -21.00 7.72
C ASN A 82 1.97 -20.19 8.91
N GLY A 83 1.90 -18.86 8.85
CA GLY A 83 2.42 -17.97 9.90
C GLY A 83 3.89 -17.56 9.72
N ASN A 84 4.51 -17.88 8.57
CA ASN A 84 5.88 -17.49 8.25
C ASN A 84 5.94 -16.13 7.57
N LYS A 85 7.13 -15.54 7.56
CA LYS A 85 7.41 -14.34 6.78
C LYS A 85 7.32 -14.64 5.28
N ILE A 86 7.04 -13.60 4.50
CA ILE A 86 7.04 -13.69 3.06
C ILE A 86 8.49 -13.59 2.59
N ASP A 87 9.03 -14.70 2.14
CA ASP A 87 10.34 -14.79 1.51
C ASP A 87 10.11 -14.98 -0.01
N GLY A 88 10.84 -14.20 -0.81
CA GLY A 88 10.73 -14.18 -2.27
C GLY A 88 11.59 -15.21 -2.97
#